data_AF-A0A971HC18-F1
#
_entry.id   AF-A0A971HC18-F1
#
_cell.length_a   1.000
_cell.length_b   1.000
_cell.length_c   1.000
_cell.angle_alpha   90.00
_cell.angle_beta   90.00
_cell.angle_gamma   90.00
#
_symmetry.space_group_name_H-M   'P 1'
#
loop_
_entity.id
_entity.type
_entity.pdbx_description
1 polymer ?
#
loop_
_entity_poly.entity_id
_entity_poly.type
_entity_poly.pdbx_seq_one_letter_code
_entity_poly.pdbx_strand_id
1 'polypeptide(L)'
;TVMKYEANDKCASGAGTFIEAMARALQISTEEMGDYSLRHTKDLATNAQCVVFAESEVISLIHAKETREDIAYGVHMGISNRIASMIRRVGLTDKYTMIGGPAYNKGLVRCMSDVFEREIRVPEDNQILSAVGAAIFGTENQ
;
A
#
# COMPACT_ATOMS: atom_id res chain seq x y z
N THR A 1 10.74 10.48 20.38
CA THR A 1 11.74 10.58 19.30
C THR A 1 11.67 9.36 18.39
N VAL A 2 11.88 9.54 17.08
CA VAL A 2 11.91 8.44 16.09
C VAL A 2 13.17 7.60 16.29
N MET A 3 13.02 6.29 16.49
CA MET A 3 14.14 5.37 16.73
C MET A 3 14.86 4.97 15.44
N LYS A 4 14.09 4.65 14.40
CA LYS A 4 14.58 4.25 13.07
C LYS A 4 13.56 4.66 12.00
N TYR A 5 14.05 4.98 10.81
CA TYR A 5 13.25 5.46 9.69
C TYR A 5 13.70 4.81 8.39
N GLU A 6 12.75 4.39 7.57
CA GLU A 6 12.95 3.89 6.21
C GLU A 6 11.97 4.60 5.27
N ALA A 7 12.41 4.90 4.06
CA ALA A 7 11.60 5.47 3.00
C ALA A 7 11.70 4.60 1.75
N ASN A 8 10.78 4.78 0.81
CA ASN A 8 10.88 4.12 -0.49
C ASN A 8 12.21 4.52 -1.16
N ASP A 9 12.76 3.64 -2.00
CA ASP A 9 13.90 4.00 -2.83
C ASP A 9 13.58 5.24 -3.67
N LYS A 10 14.59 6.05 -3.99
CA LYS A 10 14.41 7.30 -4.76
C LYS A 10 13.69 7.11 -6.10
N CYS A 11 13.79 5.91 -6.68
CA CYS A 11 13.16 5.53 -7.94
C CYS A 11 11.75 4.93 -7.74
N ALA A 12 11.40 4.54 -6.51
CA ALA A 12 10.15 3.89 -6.20
C ALA A 12 9.06 4.92 -5.84
N SER A 13 7.94 4.83 -6.54
CA SER A 13 6.76 5.64 -6.25
C SER A 13 6.13 5.29 -4.89
N GLY A 14 5.58 6.29 -4.22
CA GLY A 14 4.78 6.11 -3.01
C GLY A 14 3.57 5.21 -3.26
N ALA A 15 3.07 4.55 -2.21
CA ALA A 15 1.96 3.60 -2.35
C ALA A 15 0.70 4.22 -2.97
N GLY A 16 0.38 5.49 -2.66
CA GLY A 16 -0.78 6.20 -3.23
C GLY A 16 -0.66 6.36 -4.74
N THR A 17 0.39 7.05 -5.20
CA THR A 17 0.66 7.24 -6.64
C THR A 17 0.83 5.93 -7.40
N PHE A 18 1.36 4.88 -6.74
CA PHE A 18 1.42 3.55 -7.33
C PHE A 18 0.00 2.97 -7.57
N ILE A 19 -0.88 3.02 -6.56
CA ILE A 19 -2.27 2.55 -6.69
C ILE A 19 -3.01 3.36 -7.76
N GLU A 20 -2.85 4.68 -7.79
CA GLU A 20 -3.45 5.55 -8.82
C GLU A 20 -3.04 5.13 -10.25
N ALA A 21 -1.77 4.80 -10.45
CA ALA A 21 -1.29 4.33 -11.75
C ALA A 21 -1.89 2.97 -12.13
N MET A 22 -1.99 2.03 -11.18
CA MET A 22 -2.58 0.71 -11.45
C MET A 22 -4.09 0.80 -11.68
N ALA A 23 -4.80 1.65 -10.93
CA ALA A 23 -6.23 1.90 -11.10
C ALA A 23 -6.53 2.43 -12.52
N ARG A 24 -5.71 3.39 -12.99
CA ARG A 24 -5.77 3.91 -14.35
C ARG A 24 -5.54 2.80 -15.39
N ALA A 25 -4.54 1.95 -15.19
CA ALA A 25 -4.25 0.83 -16.09
C ALA A 25 -5.42 -0.18 -16.16
N LEU A 26 -6.07 -0.45 -15.02
CA LEU A 26 -7.25 -1.31 -14.91
C LEU A 26 -8.56 -0.64 -15.35
N GLN A 27 -8.53 0.66 -15.64
CA GLN A 27 -9.70 1.48 -15.97
C GLN A 27 -10.78 1.45 -14.89
N ILE A 28 -10.38 1.58 -13.63
CA ILE A 28 -11.25 1.75 -12.47
C ILE A 28 -10.78 2.95 -11.63
N SER A 29 -11.61 3.42 -10.71
CA SER A 29 -11.20 4.47 -9.78
C SER A 29 -10.26 3.96 -8.69
N THR A 30 -9.52 4.87 -8.06
CA THR A 30 -8.60 4.52 -6.96
C THR A 30 -9.38 4.05 -5.73
N GLU A 31 -10.58 4.58 -5.54
CA GLU A 31 -11.53 4.25 -4.49
C GLU A 31 -12.06 2.82 -4.64
N GLU A 32 -12.29 2.36 -5.88
CA GLU A 32 -12.79 1.02 -6.18
C GLU A 32 -11.71 -0.07 -6.06
N MET A 33 -10.42 0.27 -6.20
CA MET A 33 -9.31 -0.72 -6.15
C MET A 33 -9.39 -1.63 -4.94
N GLY A 34 -9.72 -1.07 -3.77
CA GLY A 34 -9.91 -1.83 -2.53
C GLY A 34 -10.98 -2.90 -2.65
N ASP A 35 -12.17 -2.51 -3.15
CA ASP A 35 -13.33 -3.40 -3.27
C ASP A 35 -13.17 -4.44 -4.37
N TYR A 36 -12.44 -4.14 -5.45
CA TYR A 36 -12.02 -5.14 -6.44
C TYR A 36 -11.08 -6.17 -5.84
N SER A 37 -10.03 -5.70 -5.16
CA SER A 37 -9.04 -6.58 -4.52
C SER A 37 -9.65 -7.53 -3.48
N LEU A 38 -10.64 -7.07 -2.71
CA LEU A 38 -11.31 -7.90 -1.70
C LEU A 38 -12.19 -9.02 -2.31
N ARG A 39 -12.53 -8.94 -3.60
CA ARG A 39 -13.36 -9.91 -4.31
C ARG A 39 -12.54 -10.91 -5.15
N HIS A 40 -11.21 -10.89 -5.04
CA HIS A 40 -10.35 -11.82 -5.78
C HIS A 40 -10.71 -13.28 -5.48
N THR A 41 -10.44 -14.13 -6.46
CA THR A 41 -10.64 -15.59 -6.39
C THR A 41 -9.34 -16.36 -6.64
N LYS A 42 -8.30 -15.66 -7.12
CA LYS A 42 -7.00 -16.21 -7.45
C LYS A 42 -5.89 -15.28 -6.97
N ASP A 43 -4.84 -15.89 -6.42
CA ASP A 43 -3.63 -15.18 -6.04
C ASP A 43 -2.74 -14.96 -7.27
N LEU A 44 -2.78 -13.74 -7.83
CA LEU A 44 -1.84 -13.33 -8.86
C LEU A 44 -0.62 -12.66 -8.25
N ALA A 45 0.57 -13.13 -8.60
CA ALA A 45 1.80 -12.44 -8.26
C ALA A 45 1.99 -11.24 -9.19
N THR A 46 2.28 -10.07 -8.63
CA THR A 46 2.72 -8.89 -9.40
C THR A 46 3.97 -8.28 -8.77
N ASN A 47 4.83 -7.70 -9.60
CA ASN A 47 6.02 -7.00 -9.15
C ASN A 47 5.73 -5.51 -8.91
N ALA A 48 5.74 -5.07 -7.65
CA ALA A 48 5.51 -3.67 -7.28
C ALA A 48 6.77 -2.82 -7.04
N GLN A 49 7.94 -3.26 -7.52
CA GLN A 49 9.19 -2.51 -7.33
C GLN A 49 9.23 -1.21 -8.14
N CYS A 50 8.78 -1.26 -9.40
CA CYS A 50 8.78 -0.13 -10.32
C CYS A 50 7.39 0.07 -10.90
N VAL A 51 6.87 1.29 -10.84
CA VAL A 51 5.53 1.61 -11.35
C VAL A 51 5.40 1.32 -12.85
N VAL A 52 6.44 1.60 -13.63
CA VAL A 52 6.44 1.39 -15.09
C VAL A 52 6.36 -0.09 -15.46
N PHE A 53 7.13 -0.94 -14.74
CA PHE A 53 7.10 -2.38 -14.98
C PHE A 53 5.81 -3.01 -14.45
N ALA A 54 5.33 -2.57 -13.29
CA ALA A 54 4.05 -3.01 -12.75
C ALA A 54 2.89 -2.69 -13.71
N GLU A 55 2.87 -1.48 -14.29
CA GLU A 55 1.85 -1.07 -15.25
C GLU A 55 1.87 -1.96 -16.51
N SER A 56 3.07 -2.29 -17.01
CA SER A 56 3.24 -3.19 -18.16
C SER A 56 2.76 -4.61 -17.85
N GLU A 57 3.00 -5.10 -16.63
CA GLU A 57 2.56 -6.41 -16.16
C GLU A 57 1.03 -6.45 -16.02
N VAL A 58 0.42 -5.42 -15.43
CA VAL A 58 -1.05 -5.28 -15.34
C VAL A 58 -1.69 -5.33 -16.72
N ILE A 59 -1.16 -4.59 -17.70
CA ILE A 59 -1.67 -4.61 -19.09
C ILE A 59 -1.56 -6.03 -19.68
N SER A 60 -0.47 -6.73 -19.39
CA SER A 60 -0.27 -8.10 -19.86
C SER A 60 -1.30 -9.07 -19.26
N LEU A 61 -1.63 -8.93 -17.97
CA LEU A 61 -2.66 -9.72 -17.30
C LEU A 61 -4.07 -9.43 -17.84
N ILE A 62 -4.36 -8.16 -18.17
CA ILE A 62 -5.61 -7.78 -18.86
C ILE A 62 -5.71 -8.49 -20.21
N HIS A 63 -4.64 -8.50 -21.02
CA HIS A 63 -4.62 -9.21 -22.30
C HIS A 63 -4.72 -10.74 -22.13
N ALA A 64 -4.21 -11.29 -21.03
CA ALA A 64 -4.37 -12.69 -20.65
C ALA A 64 -5.79 -13.02 -20.14
N LYS A 65 -6.69 -12.02 -20.07
CA LYS A 65 -8.08 -12.14 -19.60
C LYS A 65 -8.21 -12.54 -18.13
N GLU A 66 -7.23 -12.20 -17.30
CA GLU A 66 -7.38 -12.28 -15.85
C GLU A 66 -8.42 -11.25 -15.38
N THR A 67 -9.10 -11.52 -14.26
CA THR A 67 -10.16 -10.63 -13.76
C THR A 67 -9.55 -9.38 -13.13
N ARG A 68 -10.32 -8.28 -13.10
CA ARG A 68 -9.86 -7.04 -12.45
C ARG A 68 -9.66 -7.23 -10.96
N GLU A 69 -10.50 -8.06 -10.34
CA GLU A 69 -10.44 -8.45 -8.94
C GLU A 69 -9.11 -9.14 -8.61
N ASP A 70 -8.72 -10.15 -9.39
CA ASP A 70 -7.47 -10.89 -9.18
C ASP A 70 -6.24 -10.01 -9.42
N ILE A 71 -6.28 -9.15 -10.45
CA ILE A 71 -5.16 -8.23 -10.73
C ILE A 71 -5.04 -7.17 -9.63
N ALA A 72 -6.15 -6.59 -9.17
CA ALA A 72 -6.15 -5.59 -8.09
C ALA A 72 -5.60 -6.18 -6.79
N TYR A 73 -5.95 -7.43 -6.46
CA TYR A 73 -5.34 -8.13 -5.33
C TYR A 73 -3.85 -8.35 -5.52
N GLY A 74 -3.42 -8.82 -6.70
CA GLY A 74 -2.01 -9.01 -7.00
C GLY A 74 -1.20 -7.72 -6.85
N VAL A 75 -1.76 -6.58 -7.28
CA VAL A 75 -1.21 -5.23 -7.09
C VAL A 75 -1.05 -4.89 -5.61
N HIS A 76 -2.11 -5.04 -4.79
CA HIS A 76 -2.03 -4.75 -3.35
C HIS A 76 -1.06 -5.67 -2.62
N MET A 77 -1.01 -6.96 -2.98
CA MET A 77 -0.08 -7.91 -2.41
C MET A 77 1.37 -7.57 -2.77
N GLY A 78 1.63 -7.16 -4.02
CA GLY A 78 2.94 -6.67 -4.45
C GLY A 78 3.42 -5.47 -3.62
N ILE A 79 2.56 -4.47 -3.43
CA ILE A 79 2.86 -3.29 -2.60
C ILE A 79 3.09 -3.69 -1.15
N SER A 80 2.24 -4.57 -0.60
CA SER A 80 2.32 -5.03 0.79
C SER A 80 3.64 -5.74 1.07
N ASN A 81 4.08 -6.62 0.16
CA ASN A 81 5.37 -7.29 0.24
C ASN A 81 6.56 -6.32 0.17
N ARG A 82 6.46 -5.29 -0.67
CA ARG A 82 7.48 -4.22 -0.74
C ARG A 82 7.59 -3.49 0.60
N ILE A 83 6.46 -3.08 1.17
CA ILE A 83 6.43 -2.39 2.47
C ILE A 83 6.96 -3.32 3.58
N ALA A 84 6.59 -4.60 3.57
CA ALA A 84 7.08 -5.57 4.55
C ALA A 84 8.59 -5.76 4.49
N SER A 85 9.19 -5.77 3.29
CA SER A 85 10.64 -5.79 3.13
C SER A 85 11.31 -4.57 3.78
N MET A 86 10.72 -3.39 3.65
CA MET A 86 11.22 -2.17 4.30
C MET A 86 11.08 -2.23 5.82
N ILE A 87 9.93 -2.63 6.33
CA ILE A 87 9.66 -2.71 7.77
C ILE A 87 10.59 -3.73 8.44
N ARG A 88 10.93 -4.84 7.79
CA ARG A 88 11.91 -5.81 8.31
C ARG A 88 13.29 -5.20 8.58
N ARG A 89 13.71 -4.16 7.84
CA ARG A 89 14.98 -3.44 8.09
C ARG A 89 14.92 -2.51 9.30
N VAL A 90 13.74 -1.93 9.55
CA VAL A 90 13.48 -1.14 10.78
C VAL A 90 13.47 -2.07 12.01
N GLY A 91 12.78 -3.21 11.87
CA GLY A 91 12.52 -4.19 12.92
C GLY A 91 11.02 -4.48 13.01
N LEU A 92 10.66 -5.75 13.21
CA LEU A 92 9.27 -6.16 13.37
C LEU A 92 8.80 -5.91 14.82
N THR A 93 7.53 -5.57 14.97
CA THR A 93 6.86 -5.36 16.27
C THR A 93 5.46 -5.94 16.22
N ASP A 94 4.77 -6.04 17.36
CA ASP A 94 3.41 -6.61 17.38
C ASP A 94 2.30 -5.61 17.03
N LYS A 95 2.63 -4.33 16.80
CA LYS A 95 1.64 -3.27 16.58
C LYS A 95 1.97 -2.47 15.33
N TYR A 96 1.04 -2.50 14.38
CA TYR A 96 1.15 -1.76 13.12
C TYR A 96 0.01 -0.76 13.00
N THR A 97 0.36 0.46 12.58
CA THR A 97 -0.59 1.54 12.29
C THR A 97 -0.30 2.08 10.91
N MET A 98 -1.33 2.20 10.08
CA MET A 98 -1.24 2.81 8.75
C MET A 98 -1.97 4.15 8.73
N ILE A 99 -1.34 5.16 8.14
CA ILE A 99 -1.87 6.52 8.05
C ILE A 99 -1.70 7.10 6.63
N GLY A 100 -2.41 8.19 6.33
CA GLY A 100 -2.38 8.85 5.02
C GLY A 100 -3.28 8.17 3.98
N GLY A 101 -3.30 8.71 2.75
CA GLY A 101 -4.22 8.31 1.68
C GLY A 101 -4.36 6.80 1.44
N PRO A 102 -3.27 6.02 1.33
CA PRO A 102 -3.36 4.57 1.14
C PRO A 102 -4.08 3.82 2.26
N ALA A 103 -4.19 4.40 3.46
CA ALA A 103 -4.91 3.81 4.59
C ALA A 103 -6.42 3.68 4.36
N TYR A 104 -7.00 4.44 3.43
CA TYR A 104 -8.41 4.30 3.04
C TYR A 104 -8.67 3.09 2.12
N ASN A 105 -7.63 2.52 1.51
CA ASN A 105 -7.78 1.37 0.65
C ASN A 105 -7.88 0.08 1.50
N LYS A 106 -9.11 -0.40 1.71
CA LYS A 106 -9.39 -1.58 2.53
C LYS A 106 -8.72 -2.86 2.01
N GLY A 107 -8.55 -2.98 0.69
CA GLY A 107 -7.82 -4.10 0.08
C GLY A 107 -6.35 -4.09 0.46
N LEU A 108 -5.69 -2.93 0.40
CA LEU A 108 -4.30 -2.78 0.85
C LEU A 108 -4.17 -3.05 2.35
N VAL A 109 -5.07 -2.50 3.19
CA VAL A 109 -5.08 -2.77 4.64
C VAL A 109 -5.18 -4.28 4.90
N ARG A 110 -6.04 -4.97 4.16
CA ARG A 110 -6.21 -6.42 4.27
C ARG A 110 -4.94 -7.17 3.87
N CYS A 111 -4.36 -6.90 2.70
CA CYS A 111 -3.13 -7.55 2.26
C CYS A 111 -1.96 -7.29 3.21
N MET A 112 -1.85 -6.08 3.76
CA MET A 112 -0.87 -5.77 4.80
C MET A 112 -1.10 -6.61 6.05
N SER A 113 -2.35 -6.75 6.50
CA SER A 113 -2.70 -7.59 7.64
C SER A 113 -2.31 -9.06 7.40
N ASP A 114 -2.56 -9.57 6.20
CA ASP A 114 -2.20 -10.92 5.81
C ASP A 114 -0.66 -11.11 5.79
N VAL A 115 0.10 -10.16 5.21
CA VAL A 115 1.58 -10.22 5.15
C VAL A 115 2.26 -10.16 6.52
N PHE A 116 1.70 -9.38 7.45
CA PHE A 116 2.24 -9.29 8.81
C PHE A 116 1.66 -10.33 9.77
N GLU A 117 0.63 -11.08 9.35
CA GLU A 117 -0.17 -11.96 10.21
C GLU A 117 -0.65 -11.24 11.49
N ARG A 118 -0.97 -9.95 11.36
CA ARG A 118 -1.36 -9.07 12.48
C ARG A 118 -2.40 -8.07 12.00
N GLU A 119 -3.19 -7.57 12.94
CA GLU A 119 -4.13 -6.49 12.66
C GLU A 119 -3.38 -5.18 12.33
N ILE A 120 -3.77 -4.51 11.25
CA ILE A 120 -3.30 -3.17 10.91
C ILE A 120 -4.33 -2.15 11.40
N ARG A 121 -3.90 -1.28 12.31
CA ARG A 121 -4.78 -0.22 12.84
C ARG A 121 -4.81 0.95 11.86
N VAL A 122 -6.01 1.44 11.56
CA VAL A 122 -6.22 2.66 10.78
C VAL A 122 -7.02 3.64 11.64
N PRO A 123 -6.39 4.70 12.16
CA PRO A 123 -7.08 5.74 12.90
C PRO A 123 -8.11 6.49 12.02
N GLU A 124 -9.20 6.96 12.63
CA GLU A 124 -10.23 7.75 11.91
C GLU A 124 -9.62 9.03 11.31
N ASP A 125 -8.82 9.75 12.11
CA ASP A 125 -8.17 11.01 11.73
C ASP A 125 -6.84 10.84 10.97
N ASN A 126 -6.66 9.73 10.26
CA ASN A 126 -5.35 9.34 9.72
C ASN A 126 -4.69 10.36 8.76
N GLN A 127 -5.45 11.24 8.11
CA GLN A 127 -4.88 12.26 7.22
C GLN A 127 -4.16 13.39 7.96
N ILE A 128 -4.60 13.73 9.18
CA ILE A 128 -4.09 14.90 9.92
C ILE A 128 -2.99 14.54 10.92
N LEU A 129 -2.79 13.25 11.22
CA LEU A 129 -1.86 12.79 12.25
C LEU A 129 -0.42 13.29 12.03
N SER A 130 0.04 13.39 10.78
CA SER A 130 1.38 13.92 10.47
C SER A 130 1.52 15.40 10.87
N ALA A 131 0.47 16.21 10.66
CA ALA A 131 0.47 17.61 11.05
C ALA A 131 0.41 17.78 12.58
N VAL A 132 -0.40 16.95 13.25
CA VAL A 132 -0.47 16.89 14.71
C VAL A 132 0.89 16.54 15.31
N GLY A 133 1.59 15.53 14.76
CA GLY A 133 2.93 15.16 15.19
C GLY A 133 3.94 16.29 15.03
N ALA A 134 3.89 17.03 13.92
CA ALA A 134 4.74 18.20 13.70
C ALA A 134 4.46 19.34 14.70
N ALA A 135 3.19 19.59 15.02
CA ALA A 135 2.81 20.60 16.01
C ALA A 135 3.31 20.25 17.41
N ILE A 136 3.11 18.99 17.85
CA ILE A 136 3.62 18.50 19.14
C ILE A 136 5.13 18.62 19.21
N PHE A 137 5.84 18.17 18.16
CA PHE A 137 7.29 18.29 18.10
C PHE A 137 7.77 19.74 18.20
N GLY A 138 7.06 20.68 17.56
CA GLY A 138 7.35 22.11 17.67
C GLY A 138 7.14 22.68 19.08
N THR A 139 6.16 22.17 19.84
CA THR A 139 5.92 22.59 21.23
C THR A 139 6.91 21.96 22.21
N GLU A 140 7.28 20.69 22.03
CA GLU A 140 8.22 19.98 22.91
C GLU A 140 9.68 20.45 22.76
N ASN A 141 10.03 21.10 21.65
CA ASN A 141 11.38 21.61 21.37
C ASN A 141 11.46 23.15 21.42
N GLN A 142 10.53 23.81 22.12
CA GLN A 142 10.70 25.19 22.61
C GLN A 142 11.41 25.19 23.96
#